data_AF-A0A8X7W582-F1
#
_entry.id   AF-A0A8X7W582-F1
#
_cell.length_a   1.000
_cell.length_b   1.000
_cell.length_c   1.000
_cell.angle_alpha   90.00
_cell.angle_beta   90.00
_cell.angle_gamma   90.00
#
_symmetry.space_group_name_H-M   'P 1'
#
loop_
_entity.id
_entity.type
_entity.pdbx_description
1 polymer ?
#
loop_
_entity_poly.entity_id
_entity_poly.type
_entity_poly.pdbx_seq_one_letter_code
_entity_poly.pdbx_strand_id
1 'polypeptide(L)'
;MEFIKLCVVIKEKVLVFSQYIDPLKLIMKHLVNWFKWTEGEEVLYMHGKLEQKQRQTLINEFNDPKSKAKRQAISRAYRIGQKRIVYTYHLVAKGTPEGPKYCKQAQKDRISELVFACSSRPDKGKEKIAEAVTEDKVLDIWLYA
;
A
#
# COMPACT_ATOMS: atom_id res chain seq x y z
N MET A 1 12.88 9.51 -1.24
CA MET A 1 11.86 9.48 -2.34
C MET A 1 12.21 8.41 -3.39
N GLU A 2 13.28 7.63 -3.19
CA GLU A 2 13.72 6.57 -4.13
C GLU A 2 12.63 5.54 -4.38
N PHE A 3 11.91 5.11 -3.34
CA PHE A 3 10.88 4.07 -3.46
C PHE A 3 9.85 4.38 -4.56
N ILE A 4 9.29 5.59 -4.56
CA ILE A 4 8.31 5.99 -5.59
C ILE A 4 8.96 6.12 -6.97
N LYS A 5 10.23 6.57 -7.06
CA LYS A 5 10.96 6.60 -8.33
C LYS A 5 11.10 5.19 -8.91
N LEU A 6 11.42 4.21 -8.07
CA LEU A 6 11.57 2.82 -8.47
C LEU A 6 10.24 2.23 -8.97
N CYS A 7 9.13 2.46 -8.25
CA CYS A 7 7.81 2.02 -8.71
C CYS A 7 7.42 2.64 -10.06
N VAL A 8 7.84 3.88 -10.35
CA VAL A 8 7.63 4.53 -11.65
C VAL A 8 8.38 3.81 -12.77
N VAL A 9 9.63 3.40 -12.52
CA VAL A 9 10.43 2.62 -13.49
C VAL A 9 9.82 1.25 -13.75
N ILE A 10 9.36 0.57 -12.70
CA ILE A 10 8.74 -0.77 -12.78
C ILE A 10 7.30 -0.70 -13.34
N LYS A 11 6.74 0.50 -13.51
CA LYS A 11 5.36 0.77 -13.97
C LYS A 11 4.30 0.12 -13.07
N GLU A 12 4.54 0.14 -11.77
CA GLU A 12 3.58 -0.34 -10.79
C GLU A 12 2.68 0.78 -10.24
N LYS A 13 1.44 0.41 -9.91
CA LYS A 13 0.50 1.28 -9.21
C LYS A 13 0.74 1.14 -7.70
N VAL A 14 0.88 2.26 -6.99
CA VAL A 14 1.25 2.33 -5.56
C VAL A 14 0.11 2.90 -4.72
N LEU A 15 -0.15 2.36 -3.54
CA LEU A 15 -1.30 2.77 -2.74
C LEU A 15 -0.81 3.41 -1.45
N VAL A 16 -1.08 4.69 -1.26
CA VAL A 16 -0.63 5.42 -0.08
C VAL A 16 -1.80 5.69 0.84
N PHE A 17 -1.63 5.33 2.11
CA PHE A 17 -2.60 5.58 3.15
C PHE A 17 -2.03 6.44 4.24
N SER A 18 -2.95 7.16 4.87
CA SER A 18 -2.70 7.82 6.13
C SER A 18 -3.99 7.78 6.94
N GLN A 19 -3.85 7.62 8.25
CA GLN A 19 -4.96 7.76 9.19
C GLN A 19 -5.44 9.22 9.27
N TYR A 20 -4.58 10.16 8.90
CA TYR A 20 -4.82 11.60 8.97
C TYR A 20 -4.86 12.23 7.59
N ILE A 21 -5.79 13.17 7.38
CA ILE A 21 -5.97 13.86 6.10
C ILE A 21 -4.80 14.80 5.80
N ASP A 22 -4.32 15.57 6.77
CA ASP A 22 -3.27 16.57 6.54
C ASP A 22 -1.92 15.94 6.12
N PRO A 23 -1.43 14.87 6.78
CA PRO A 23 -0.28 14.12 6.29
C PRO A 23 -0.50 13.53 4.90
N LEU A 24 -1.69 13.02 4.58
CA LEU A 24 -1.99 12.50 3.24
C LEU A 24 -1.88 13.60 2.18
N LYS A 25 -2.45 14.76 2.47
CA LYS A 25 -2.38 15.95 1.61
C LYS A 25 -0.96 16.46 1.45
N LEU A 26 -0.16 16.42 2.52
CA LEU A 26 1.26 16.79 2.48
C LEU A 26 2.04 15.85 1.56
N ILE A 27 1.86 14.53 1.71
CA ILE A 27 2.47 13.52 0.85
C ILE A 27 2.08 13.76 -0.62
N MET A 28 0.80 14.00 -0.89
CA MET A 28 0.31 14.32 -2.24
C MET A 28 1.04 15.55 -2.81
N LYS A 29 1.12 16.66 -2.06
CA LYS A 29 1.81 17.88 -2.48
C LYS A 29 3.29 17.63 -2.79
N HIS A 30 3.98 16.84 -1.95
CA HIS A 30 5.37 16.48 -2.21
C HIS A 30 5.52 15.66 -3.50
N LEU A 31 4.62 14.70 -3.75
CA LEU A 31 4.64 13.89 -4.98
C LEU A 31 4.41 14.74 -6.23
N VAL A 32 3.41 15.61 -6.21
CA VAL A 32 3.10 16.56 -7.29
C VAL A 32 4.30 17.45 -7.58
N ASN A 33 4.89 18.07 -6.55
CA ASN A 33 6.01 18.99 -6.73
C ASN A 33 7.29 18.29 -7.22
N TRP A 34 7.57 17.10 -6.68
CA TRP A 34 8.81 16.37 -6.95
C TRP A 34 8.82 15.74 -8.34
N PHE A 35 7.70 15.11 -8.74
CA PHE A 35 7.60 14.39 -10.00
C PHE A 35 6.98 15.22 -11.13
N LYS A 36 6.57 16.47 -10.86
CA LYS A 36 5.84 17.33 -11.79
C LYS A 36 4.58 16.66 -12.33
N TRP A 37 3.88 15.94 -11.45
CA TRP A 37 2.64 15.24 -11.77
C TRP A 37 1.43 16.11 -11.55
N THR A 38 0.34 15.77 -12.24
CA THR A 38 -0.93 16.48 -12.12
C THR A 38 -1.89 15.70 -11.20
N GLU A 39 -2.57 16.42 -10.31
CA GLU A 39 -3.66 15.85 -9.51
C GLU A 39 -4.85 15.55 -10.43
N GLY A 40 -5.41 14.34 -10.32
CA GLY A 40 -6.46 13.86 -11.22
C GLY A 40 -5.93 13.14 -12.47
N GLU A 41 -4.62 13.16 -12.76
CA GLU A 41 -4.03 12.36 -13.84
C GLU A 41 -3.10 11.28 -13.28
N GLU A 42 -1.85 11.61 -12.94
CA GLU A 42 -0.91 10.63 -12.38
C GLU A 42 -1.10 10.41 -10.87
N VAL A 43 -1.63 11.42 -10.17
CA VAL A 43 -1.89 11.39 -8.73
C VAL A 43 -3.38 11.51 -8.47
N LEU A 44 -3.99 10.44 -7.97
CA LEU A 44 -5.36 10.51 -7.46
C LEU A 44 -5.35 10.68 -5.94
N TYR A 45 -6.23 11.54 -5.44
CA TYR A 45 -6.38 11.83 -4.01
C TYR A 45 -7.83 11.61 -3.58
N MET A 46 -8.01 10.91 -2.46
CA MET A 46 -9.32 10.54 -1.96
C MET A 46 -9.35 10.66 -0.43
N HIS A 47 -10.41 11.28 0.11
CA HIS A 47 -10.64 11.40 1.56
C HIS A 47 -12.11 11.23 1.92
N GLY A 48 -12.39 11.04 3.22
CA GLY A 48 -13.72 10.70 3.72
C GLY A 48 -14.81 11.76 3.57
N LYS A 49 -14.46 13.02 3.24
CA LYS A 49 -15.42 14.11 3.00
C LYS A 49 -15.89 14.21 1.55
N LEU A 50 -15.32 13.41 0.63
CA LEU A 50 -15.72 13.41 -0.78
C LEU A 50 -17.07 12.74 -0.97
N GLU A 51 -17.86 13.26 -1.92
CA GLU A 51 -19.12 12.64 -2.31
C GLU A 51 -18.91 11.23 -2.85
N GLN A 52 -19.90 10.37 -2.67
CA GLN A 52 -19.84 8.99 -3.17
C GLN A 52 -19.62 8.92 -4.69
N LYS A 53 -20.25 9.83 -5.46
CA LYS A 53 -20.09 9.89 -6.92
C LYS A 53 -18.64 10.20 -7.30
N GLN A 54 -18.04 11.21 -6.67
CA GLN A 54 -16.64 11.59 -6.91
C GLN A 54 -15.67 10.46 -6.53
N ARG A 55 -15.89 9.81 -5.38
CA ARG A 55 -15.11 8.64 -4.98
C ARG A 55 -15.19 7.53 -6.03
N GLN A 56 -16.38 7.25 -6.54
CA GLN A 56 -16.58 6.22 -7.57
C GLN A 56 -15.89 6.57 -8.89
N THR A 57 -15.90 7.84 -9.30
CA THR A 57 -15.16 8.31 -10.50
C THR A 57 -13.66 8.04 -10.35
N LEU A 58 -13.06 8.45 -9.22
CA LEU A 58 -11.63 8.22 -8.95
C LEU A 58 -11.28 6.72 -8.93
N ILE A 59 -12.18 5.90 -8.38
CA ILE A 59 -12.02 4.43 -8.36
C ILE A 59 -12.07 3.85 -9.77
N ASN A 60 -13.01 4.29 -10.60
CA ASN A 60 -13.13 3.81 -11.97
C ASN A 60 -11.90 4.20 -12.79
N GLU A 61 -11.46 5.45 -12.65
CA GLU A 61 -10.25 5.96 -13.29
C GLU A 61 -8.99 5.21 -12.84
N PHE A 62 -8.87 4.87 -11.56
CA PHE A 62 -7.74 4.09 -11.07
C PHE A 62 -7.72 2.66 -11.63
N ASN A 63 -8.90 2.03 -11.76
CA ASN A 63 -9.01 0.65 -12.22
C ASN A 63 -8.92 0.49 -13.75
N ASP A 64 -9.03 1.58 -14.52
CA ASP A 64 -8.82 1.53 -15.96
C ASP A 64 -7.34 1.18 -16.27
N PRO A 65 -7.07 0.08 -17.02
CA PRO A 65 -5.71 -0.28 -17.42
C PRO A 65 -5.05 0.77 -18.33
N LYS A 66 -5.84 1.61 -19.01
CA LYS A 66 -5.36 2.70 -19.88
C LYS A 66 -5.09 3.99 -19.11
N SER A 67 -5.56 4.09 -17.87
CA SER A 67 -5.38 5.29 -17.06
C SER A 67 -3.91 5.48 -16.67
N LYS A 68 -3.46 6.74 -16.71
CA LYS A 68 -2.17 7.16 -16.18
C LYS A 68 -2.12 7.13 -14.65
N ALA A 69 -3.27 6.97 -14.00
CA ALA A 69 -3.40 6.99 -12.55
C ALA A 69 -2.55 5.92 -11.89
N LYS A 70 -1.60 6.37 -11.07
CA LYS A 70 -0.65 5.48 -10.42
C LYS A 70 -1.06 5.06 -9.01
N ARG A 71 -2.11 5.63 -8.40
CA ARG A 71 -2.37 5.38 -6.95
C ARG A 71 -3.82 5.34 -6.46
N GLN A 72 -4.23 4.22 -5.83
CA GLN A 72 -5.38 4.10 -4.90
C GLN A 72 -5.52 2.77 -4.11
N ALA A 73 -5.62 2.82 -2.78
CA ALA A 73 -6.14 1.86 -1.77
C ALA A 73 -5.85 0.30 -1.67
N ILE A 74 -5.21 -0.16 -0.56
CA ILE A 74 -4.77 -1.50 -0.06
C ILE A 74 -5.92 -2.46 0.24
N SER A 75 -7.03 -2.03 0.84
CA SER A 75 -8.10 -2.97 1.24
C SER A 75 -8.89 -3.56 0.07
N ARG A 76 -8.58 -3.13 -1.17
CA ARG A 76 -9.08 -3.74 -2.41
C ARG A 76 -8.00 -4.48 -3.20
N ALA A 77 -6.73 -4.38 -2.81
CA ALA A 77 -5.63 -5.00 -3.55
C ALA A 77 -5.65 -6.53 -3.41
N TYR A 78 -6.01 -7.04 -2.23
CA TYR A 78 -6.23 -8.47 -1.99
C TYR A 78 -7.69 -8.85 -2.30
N ARG A 79 -8.00 -9.00 -3.59
CA ARG A 79 -9.34 -9.41 -4.03
C ARG A 79 -9.23 -10.47 -5.13
N ILE A 80 -10.29 -11.26 -5.26
CA ILE A 80 -10.46 -12.25 -6.33
C ILE A 80 -10.26 -11.53 -7.68
N GLY A 81 -9.32 -12.03 -8.49
CA GLY A 81 -8.92 -11.42 -9.76
C GLY A 81 -7.54 -10.73 -9.72
N GLN A 82 -6.96 -10.51 -8.53
CA GLN A 82 -5.59 -10.03 -8.42
C GLN A 82 -4.61 -11.15 -8.81
N LYS A 83 -3.79 -10.91 -9.83
CA LYS A 83 -2.79 -11.87 -10.35
C LYS A 83 -1.37 -11.54 -9.90
N ARG A 84 -1.11 -10.31 -9.45
CA ARG A 84 0.20 -9.85 -9.00
C ARG A 84 0.29 -9.86 -7.48
N ILE A 85 1.49 -10.14 -6.98
CA ILE A 85 1.79 -10.04 -5.55
C ILE A 85 1.58 -8.59 -5.12
N VAL A 86 0.90 -8.41 -4.00
CA VAL A 86 0.67 -7.11 -3.39
C VAL A 86 1.61 -6.97 -2.21
N TYR A 87 2.49 -5.98 -2.27
CA TYR A 87 3.38 -5.63 -1.18
C TYR A 87 2.74 -4.56 -0.29
N THR A 88 2.82 -4.75 1.04
CA THR A 88 2.30 -3.79 2.02
C THR A 88 3.45 -3.31 2.91
N TYR A 89 3.78 -2.02 2.79
CA TYR A 89 4.86 -1.40 3.57
C TYR A 89 4.29 -0.53 4.70
N HIS A 90 4.77 -0.76 5.92
CA HIS A 90 4.46 0.07 7.08
C HIS A 90 5.64 1.03 7.32
N LEU A 91 5.47 2.31 7.01
CA LEU A 91 6.46 3.33 7.30
C LEU A 91 6.39 3.68 8.79
N VAL A 92 7.51 3.48 9.50
CA VAL A 92 7.64 3.77 10.93
C VAL A 92 8.84 4.67 11.14
N ALA A 93 8.63 5.82 11.77
CA ALA A 93 9.73 6.74 12.05
C ALA A 93 10.59 6.26 13.24
N LYS A 94 11.91 6.35 13.12
CA LYS A 94 12.82 6.03 14.23
C LYS A 94 12.70 7.10 15.33
N GLY A 95 12.59 6.65 16.59
CA GLY A 95 12.51 7.54 17.75
C GLY A 95 11.10 8.07 18.06
N THR A 96 10.08 7.68 17.29
CA THR A 96 8.67 7.99 17.60
C THR A 96 8.01 6.82 18.34
N PRO A 97 6.89 7.05 19.06
CA PRO A 97 6.13 5.98 19.70
C PRO A 97 5.42 5.02 18.71
N GLU A 98 5.54 5.25 17.40
CA GLU A 98 4.95 4.41 16.35
C GLU A 98 5.52 2.99 16.36
N GLY A 99 6.83 2.83 16.56
CA GLY A 99 7.49 1.53 16.64
C GLY A 99 6.95 0.67 17.79
N PRO A 100 6.98 1.15 19.04
CA PRO A 100 6.39 0.44 20.18
C PRO A 100 4.90 0.15 20.01
N LYS A 101 4.13 1.08 19.40
CA LYS A 101 2.71 0.85 19.09
C LYS A 101 2.53 -0.30 18.10
N TYR A 102 3.34 -0.35 17.05
CA TYR A 102 3.31 -1.42 16.05
C TYR A 102 3.67 -2.78 16.66
N CYS A 103 4.72 -2.85 17.48
CA CYS A 103 5.10 -4.10 18.17
C CYS A 103 3.98 -4.64 19.06
N LYS A 104 3.28 -3.77 19.79
CA LYS A 104 2.12 -4.16 20.61
C LYS A 104 0.96 -4.66 19.76
N GLN A 105 0.70 -4.05 18.60
CA GLN A 105 -0.32 -4.52 17.67
C GLN A 105 0.02 -5.90 17.11
N ALA A 106 1.27 -6.10 16.67
CA ALA A 106 1.73 -7.40 16.16
C ALA A 106 1.60 -8.53 17.21
N GLN A 107 1.86 -8.22 18.49
CA GLN A 107 1.64 -9.17 19.59
C GLN A 107 0.16 -9.53 19.74
N LYS A 108 -0.74 -8.55 19.67
CA LYS A 108 -2.20 -8.81 19.69
C LYS A 108 -2.64 -9.65 18.51
N ASP A 109 -2.12 -9.36 17.32
CA ASP A 109 -2.46 -10.09 16.10
C ASP A 109 -1.97 -11.55 16.17
N ARG A 110 -0.75 -11.79 16.68
CA ARG A 110 -0.23 -13.14 16.91
C ARG A 110 -1.08 -13.92 17.92
N ILE A 111 -1.49 -13.27 19.00
CA ILE A 111 -2.38 -13.90 19.99
C ILE A 111 -3.73 -14.22 19.36
N SER A 112 -4.29 -13.28 18.58
CA SER A 112 -5.53 -13.50 17.82
C SER A 112 -5.40 -14.72 16.89
N GLU A 113 -4.31 -14.79 16.10
CA GLU A 113 -4.06 -15.96 15.23
C GLU A 113 -4.01 -17.24 16.05
N LEU A 114 -3.28 -17.29 17.17
CA LEU A 114 -3.21 -18.48 18.03
C LEU A 114 -4.56 -18.88 18.62
N VAL A 115 -5.36 -17.92 19.05
CA VAL A 115 -6.70 -18.15 19.61
C VAL A 115 -7.63 -18.71 18.53
N PHE A 116 -7.55 -18.20 17.31
CA PHE A 116 -8.43 -18.61 16.21
C PHE A 116 -7.85 -19.74 15.33
N ALA A 117 -6.60 -20.16 15.53
CA ALA A 117 -5.95 -21.23 14.76
C ALA A 117 -6.38 -22.66 15.17
N CYS A 118 -7.14 -22.81 16.26
CA CYS A 118 -7.50 -24.12 16.81
C CYS A 118 -8.60 -24.88 16.04
N SER A 119 -9.07 -24.38 14.88
CA SER A 119 -10.19 -24.99 14.14
C SER A 119 -9.92 -25.32 12.67
N SER A 120 -8.72 -25.09 12.13
CA SER A 120 -8.42 -25.33 10.72
C SER A 120 -7.17 -26.20 10.50
N ARG A 121 -7.33 -27.25 9.66
CA ARG A 121 -6.25 -28.12 9.18
C ARG A 121 -5.13 -27.29 8.55
N PRO A 122 -3.85 -27.73 8.60
CA PRO A 122 -2.74 -26.98 8.03
C PRO A 122 -2.97 -26.76 6.53
N ASP A 123 -3.19 -25.49 6.16
CA ASP A 123 -3.38 -25.06 4.79
C ASP A 123 -2.00 -24.91 4.11
N LYS A 124 -1.85 -25.49 2.92
CA LYS A 124 -0.60 -25.51 2.12
C LYS A 124 -0.17 -24.12 1.61
N GLY A 125 -0.84 -23.05 2.05
CA GLY A 125 -0.57 -21.68 1.65
C GLY A 125 0.64 -21.03 2.32
N LYS A 126 1.10 -21.53 3.48
CA LYS A 126 2.20 -20.88 4.25
C LYS A 126 3.57 -20.97 3.56
N GLU A 127 3.85 -22.03 2.79
CA GLU A 127 5.12 -22.20 2.07
C GLU A 127 5.28 -21.19 0.91
N LYS A 128 4.19 -20.90 0.16
CA LYS A 128 4.24 -19.94 -0.97
C LYS A 128 4.46 -18.48 -0.56
N ILE A 129 4.11 -18.13 0.68
CA ILE A 129 4.29 -16.76 1.19
C ILE A 129 5.78 -16.48 1.45
N ALA A 130 6.52 -17.46 1.98
CA ALA A 130 7.95 -17.31 2.24
C ALA A 130 8.77 -17.13 0.96
N GLU A 131 8.42 -17.86 -0.11
CA GLU A 131 9.06 -17.78 -1.43
C GLU A 131 8.74 -16.46 -2.17
N ALA A 132 7.54 -15.92 -2.01
CA ALA A 132 7.18 -14.61 -2.58
C ALA A 132 7.88 -13.43 -1.88
N VAL A 133 8.20 -13.56 -0.58
CA VAL A 133 8.95 -12.53 0.19
C VAL A 133 10.41 -12.44 -0.28
N THR A 134 10.98 -13.54 -0.79
CA THR A 134 12.35 -13.55 -1.33
C THR A 134 12.50 -12.92 -2.72
N GLU A 135 11.41 -12.55 -3.39
CA GLU A 135 11.42 -11.92 -4.73
C GLU A 135 10.97 -10.44 -4.73
N ASP A 136 10.94 -9.76 -3.57
CA ASP A 136 10.60 -8.33 -3.54
C ASP A 136 11.75 -7.48 -4.12
N LYS A 137 11.80 -7.42 -5.46
CA LYS A 137 12.77 -6.64 -6.23
C LYS A 137 12.75 -5.16 -5.87
N VAL A 138 11.63 -4.64 -5.35
CA VAL A 138 11.51 -3.23 -4.94
C VAL A 138 12.26 -3.00 -3.64
N LEU A 139 12.04 -3.85 -2.63
CA LEU A 139 12.80 -3.82 -1.38
C LEU A 139 14.28 -4.10 -1.59
N ASP A 140 14.61 -5.11 -2.40
CA ASP A 140 15.99 -5.46 -2.66
C ASP A 140 16.75 -4.28 -3.26
N ILE A 141 16.23 -3.68 -4.34
CA ILE A 141 16.86 -2.50 -4.94
C ILE A 141 16.91 -1.33 -3.96
N TRP A 142 15.93 -1.16 -3.09
CA TRP A 142 15.90 -0.05 -2.12
C TRP A 142 16.86 -0.23 -0.94
N LEU A 143 17.16 -1.47 -0.54
CA LEU A 143 18.10 -1.78 0.55
C LEU A 143 19.57 -1.81 0.08
N TYR A 144 19.82 -2.10 -1.20
CA TYR A 144 21.16 -2.20 -1.78
C TYR A 144 21.58 -0.99 -2.64
N ALA A 145 20.76 0.06 -2.73
CA ALA A 145 21.07 1.34 -3.38
C ALA A 145 21.50 2.41 -2.37
#